data_AF-A0A972KQV9-F1
#
_entry.id   AF-A0A972KQV9-F1
#
_cell.length_a   1.000
_cell.length_b   1.000
_cell.length_c   1.000
_cell.angle_alpha   90.00
_cell.angle_beta   90.00
_cell.angle_gamma   90.00
#
_symmetry.space_group_name_H-M   'P 1'
#
loop_
_entity.id
_entity.type
_entity.pdbx_description
1 polymer ?
#
loop_
_entity_poly.entity_id
_entity_poly.type
_entity_poly.pdbx_seq_one_letter_code
_entity_poly.pdbx_strand_id
1 'polypeptide(L)' 'MIDIAIHAAREAGKILLQHLGNLQHIEIKNGQDLNLVTEADKESERRIIDIITT' A
#
# COMPACT_ATOMS: atom_id res chain seq x y z
N MET A 1 18.12 10.69 -1.54
CA MET A 1 17.56 9.33 -1.47
C MET A 1 16.77 9.08 -0.18
N ILE A 2 17.35 9.32 1.01
CA ILE A 2 16.63 9.08 2.28
C ILE A 2 15.35 9.91 2.42
N ASP A 3 15.36 11.18 2.01
CA ASP A 3 14.18 12.06 2.10
C ASP A 3 13.04 11.61 1.16
N ILE A 4 13.39 11.07 -0.01
CA ILE A 4 12.42 10.51 -0.97
C ILE A 4 11.79 9.25 -0.37
N ALA A 5 12.59 8.37 0.25
CA ALA A 5 12.07 7.18 0.91
C ALA A 5 11.15 7.55 2.10
N ILE A 6 11.54 8.54 2.92
CA ILE A 6 10.71 9.04 4.02
C ILE A 6 9.41 9.64 3.48
N HIS A 7 9.47 10.41 2.39
CA HIS A 7 8.30 10.98 1.75
C HIS A 7 7.35 9.89 1.23
N ALA A 8 7.87 8.91 0.47
CA ALA A 8 7.10 7.78 -0.04
C ALA A 8 6.43 6.99 1.08
N ALA A 9 7.15 6.69 2.17
CA ALA A 9 6.61 5.99 3.33
C ALA A 9 5.49 6.77 4.03
N ARG A 10 5.62 8.10 4.14
CA ARG A 10 4.57 8.96 4.72
C ARG A 10 3.31 8.99 3.86
N GLU A 11 3.46 9.07 2.54
CA GLU A 11 2.32 9.09 1.61
C GLU A 11 1.59 7.73 1.60
N ALA A 12 2.33 6.63 1.59
CA ALA A 12 1.77 5.28 1.74
C ALA A 12 1.03 5.12 3.07
N GLY A 13 1.60 5.61 4.18
CA GLY A 13 0.97 5.54 5.50
C GLY A 13 -0.38 6.27 5.58
N LYS A 14 -0.54 7.40 4.85
CA LYS A 14 -1.83 8.10 4.77
C LYS A 14 -2.90 7.25 4.08
N ILE A 15 -2.53 6.54 3.01
CA ILE A 15 -3.43 5.63 2.30
C ILE A 15 -3.88 4.50 3.22
N LEU A 16 -2.94 3.85 3.90
CA LEU A 16 -3.27 2.76 4.84
C LEU A 16 -4.22 3.23 5.96
N LEU A 17 -4.01 4.43 6.49
CA LEU A 17 -4.88 5.02 7.51
C LEU A 17 -6.30 5.31 6.99
N GLN A 18 -6.48 5.68 5.72
CA GLN A 18 -7.80 5.90 5.13
C GLN A 18 -8.62 4.62 5.01
N HIS A 19 -7.95 3.47 4.84
CA HIS A 19 -8.59 2.16 4.75
C HIS A 19 -8.77 1.47 6.11
N LEU A 20 -8.22 2.02 7.20
CA LEU A 20 -8.30 1.43 8.53
C LEU A 20 -9.77 1.27 8.97
N GLY A 21 -10.18 0.02 9.19
CA GLY A 21 -11.56 -0.31 9.58
C GLY A 21 -12.58 -0.22 8.45
N ASN A 22 -12.15 0.04 7.20
CA ASN A 22 -13.01 0.18 6.03
C ASN A 22 -12.41 -0.53 4.80
N LEU A 23 -11.94 -1.76 5.00
CA LEU A 23 -11.49 -2.62 3.90
C LEU A 23 -12.70 -3.24 3.22
N GLN A 24 -12.85 -2.99 1.92
CA GLN A 24 -13.96 -3.48 1.10
C GLN A 24 -13.56 -4.70 0.28
N HIS A 25 -12.27 -4.84 -0.06
CA HIS A 25 -11.79 -5.91 -0.92
C HIS A 25 -10.58 -6.63 -0.33
N ILE A 26 -10.62 -7.96 -0.37
CA ILE A 26 -9.52 -8.79 0.07
C ILE A 26 -9.30 -9.85 -1.01
N GLU A 27 -8.06 -9.94 -1.46
CA GLU A 27 -7.63 -10.92 -2.46
C GLU A 27 -6.67 -11.92 -1.82
N ILE A 28 -6.84 -13.19 -2.17
CA ILE A 28 -5.93 -14.27 -1.77
C ILE A 28 -5.06 -14.60 -2.97
N LYS A 29 -3.74 -14.46 -2.83
CA LYS A 29 -2.79 -14.86 -3.88
C LYS A 29 -2.53 -16.36 -3.83
N ASN A 30 -2.50 -17.00 -5.00
CA ASN A 30 -2.08 -18.40 -5.20
C ASN A 30 -2.85 -19.45 -4.37
N GLY A 31 -4.08 -19.15 -3.95
CA GLY A 31 -4.86 -20.05 -3.09
C GLY A 31 -4.23 -20.31 -1.73
N GLN A 32 -3.32 -19.44 -1.28
CA GLN A 32 -2.71 -19.50 0.05
C GLN A 32 -3.47 -18.56 0.98
N ASP A 33 -4.26 -19.09 1.91
CA ASP A 33 -5.14 -18.30 2.79
C ASP A 33 -4.44 -17.19 3.61
N LEU A 34 -3.12 -17.27 3.78
CA LEU A 34 -2.30 -16.28 4.48
C LEU A 34 -1.71 -15.20 3.57
N ASN A 35 -1.81 -15.36 2.25
CA ASN A 35 -1.30 -14.42 1.26
C ASN A 35 -2.41 -13.43 0.86
N LEU A 36 -2.84 -12.66 1.85
CA LEU A 36 -3.90 -11.67 1.74
C LEU A 36 -3.32 -10.36 1.22
N VAL A 37 -3.96 -9.78 0.21
CA VAL A 37 -3.65 -8.45 -0.31
C VAL A 37 -4.94 -7.66 -0.40
N THR A 38 -4.88 -6.40 0.02
CA THR A 38 -6.05 -5.51 0.06
C THR A 38 -5.96 -4.42 -1.00
N GLU A 39 -7.06 -3.68 -1.22
CA GLU A 39 -6.99 -2.45 -2.01
C GLU A 39 -5.99 -1.44 -1.41
N ALA A 40 -5.88 -1.40 -0.08
CA ALA A 40 -4.97 -0.50 0.62
C ALA A 40 -3.50 -0.81 0.31
N ASP A 41 -3.14 -2.09 0.25
CA ASP A 41 -1.78 -2.52 -0.11
C ASP A 41 -1.46 -2.10 -1.54
N LYS A 42 -2.36 -2.39 -2.49
CA LYS A 42 -2.16 -2.06 -3.92
C LYS A 42 -2.04 -0.56 -4.15
N GLU A 43 -2.89 0.23 -3.49
CA GLU A 43 -2.89 1.69 -3.59
C GLU A 43 -1.59 2.28 -3.02
N SER A 44 -1.16 1.79 -1.85
CA SER A 44 0.06 2.24 -1.20
C SER A 44 1.32 1.89 -2.01
N GLU A 45 1.38 0.68 -2.58
CA GLU A 45 2.49 0.24 -3.44
C GLU A 45 2.62 1.11 -4.69
N ARG A 46 1.49 1.39 -5.37
CA ARG A 46 1.49 2.26 -6.55
C ARG A 46 2.01 3.65 -6.21
N ARG A 47 1.54 4.23 -5.09
CA ARG A 47 1.99 5.55 -4.62
C ARG A 47 3.49 5.59 -4.32
N ILE A 48 4.04 4.52 -3.74
CA ILE A 48 5.49 4.42 -3.49
C ILE A 48 6.25 4.41 -4.81
N ILE A 49 5.84 3.56 -5.76
CA ILE A 49 6.48 3.46 -7.08
C ILE A 49 6.49 4.82 -7.77
N ASP A 50 5.33 5.49 -7.87
CA ASP A 50 5.21 6.80 -8.50
C ASP A 50 6.22 7.82 -7.92
N ILE A 51 6.39 7.84 -6.59
CA ILE A 51 7.29 8.78 -5.90
C ILE A 51 8.76 8.45 -6.14
N ILE A 52 9.14 7.17 -6.15
CA ILE A 52 10.57 6.78 -6.27
C ILE A 52 11.05 6.72 -7.71
N THR A 53 10.15 6.64 -8.69
CA THR A 53 10.47 6.64 -10.13
C THR A 53 10.34 8.00 -10.81
N THR A 54 9.81 9.01 -10.11
CA THR A 54 9.81 10.42 -10.55
C THR A 54 11.17 11.07 -10.25
#